data_AF-A0A2T6KBL9-F1
#
_entry.id   AF-A0A2T6KBL9-F1
#
_cell.length_a   1.000
_cell.length_b   1.000
_cell.length_c   1.000
_cell.angle_alpha   90.00
_cell.angle_beta   90.00
_cell.angle_gamma   90.00
#
_symmetry.space_group_name_H-M   'P 1'
#
loop_
_entity.id
_entity.type
_entity.pdbx_description
1 polymer ?
#
loop_
_entity_poly.entity_id
_entity_poly.type
_entity_poly.pdbx_seq_one_letter_code
_entity_poly.pdbx_strand_id
1 'polypeptide(L)' 'MKKITLTVREVSELLGLSLTTVYSMVQMSEIPHARLKGKILFHRPTIETWLISGAKKEVEKVEE' A
#
# COMPACT_ATOMS: atom_id res chain seq x y z
N MET A 1 -4.72 5.59 -21.54
CA MET A 1 -3.50 5.32 -20.75
C MET A 1 -3.89 5.18 -19.27
N LYS A 2 -3.75 4.00 -18.67
CA LYS A 2 -4.04 3.79 -17.24
C LYS A 2 -2.94 4.46 -16.42
N LYS A 3 -3.29 5.37 -15.51
CA LYS A 3 -2.34 5.88 -14.50
C LYS A 3 -1.88 4.68 -13.67
N ILE A 4 -0.56 4.45 -13.65
CA ILE A 4 0.06 3.35 -12.90
C ILE A 4 0.33 3.78 -11.45
N THR A 5 0.25 5.09 -11.19
CA THR A 5 0.44 5.69 -9.87
C THR A 5 -0.89 6.07 -9.22
N LEU A 6 -0.98 5.78 -7.93
CA LEU A 6 -2.08 6.11 -7.02
C LEU A 6 -1.60 7.18 -6.04
N THR A 7 -2.54 8.01 -5.61
CA THR A 7 -2.37 8.95 -4.51
C THR A 7 -2.73 8.32 -3.16
N VAL A 8 -2.40 8.99 -2.06
CA VAL A 8 -2.78 8.56 -0.70
C VAL A 8 -4.29 8.29 -0.59
N ARG A 9 -5.10 9.12 -1.24
CA ARG A 9 -6.57 8.99 -1.23
C ARG A 9 -7.03 7.73 -1.96
N GLU A 10 -6.51 7.47 -3.14
CA GLU A 10 -6.85 6.26 -3.90
C GLU A 10 -6.38 4.99 -3.17
N VAL A 11 -5.23 5.03 -2.49
CA VAL A 11 -4.75 3.90 -1.66
C VAL A 11 -5.63 3.70 -0.42
N SER A 12 -6.08 4.78 0.20
CA SER A 12 -7.05 4.74 1.30
C SER A 12 -8.38 4.10 0.86
N GLU A 13 -8.91 4.49 -0.31
CA GLU A 13 -10.11 3.89 -0.88
C GLU A 13 -9.89 2.41 -1.27
N LEU A 14 -8.71 2.05 -1.78
CA LEU A 14 -8.36 0.68 -2.15
C LEU A 14 -8.23 -0.24 -0.94
N LEU A 15 -7.63 0.24 0.15
CA LEU A 15 -7.39 -0.54 1.37
C LEU A 15 -8.57 -0.47 2.35
N GLY A 16 -9.53 0.45 2.15
CA GLY A 16 -10.63 0.70 3.09
C GLY A 16 -10.17 1.33 4.41
N LEU A 17 -9.00 1.99 4.42
CA LEU A 17 -8.40 2.62 5.61
C LEU A 17 -8.61 4.14 5.59
N SER A 18 -8.55 4.77 6.76
CA SER A 18 -8.59 6.24 6.84
C SER A 18 -7.33 6.87 6.26
N LEU A 19 -7.43 8.08 5.71
CA LEU A 19 -6.27 8.84 5.21
C LEU A 19 -5.17 8.96 6.28
N THR A 20 -5.56 9.21 7.53
CA THR A 20 -4.65 9.31 8.67
C THR A 20 -3.88 8.02 8.87
N THR A 21 -4.56 6.87 8.85
CA THR A 21 -3.93 5.55 8.94
C THR A 21 -2.92 5.35 7.82
N VAL A 22 -3.29 5.69 6.57
CA VAL A 22 -2.35 5.57 5.44
C VAL A 22 -1.13 6.48 5.61
N TYR A 23 -1.30 7.72 6.08
CA TYR A 23 -0.16 8.60 6.40
C TYR A 23 0.73 8.03 7.50
N SER A 24 0.15 7.45 8.56
CA SER A 24 0.89 6.78 9.63
C SER A 24 1.68 5.58 9.10
N MET A 25 1.07 4.74 8.25
CA MET A 25 1.74 3.60 7.63
C MET A 25 2.86 4.01 6.67
N VAL A 26 2.70 5.13 5.95
CA VAL A 26 3.77 5.71 5.13
C VAL A 26 4.91 6.21 6.01
N GLN A 27 4.61 6.89 7.12
CA GLN A 27 5.60 7.37 8.07
C GLN A 27 6.37 6.22 8.73
N MET A 28 5.67 5.13 9.06
CA MET A 28 6.26 3.89 9.57
C MET A 28 6.92 3.03 8.48
N SER A 29 6.86 3.46 7.21
CA SER A 29 7.38 2.73 6.04
C SER A 29 6.83 1.30 5.88
N GLU A 30 5.61 1.06 6.39
CA GLU A 30 4.93 -0.24 6.27
C GLU A 30 4.37 -0.46 4.86
N ILE A 31 4.00 0.61 4.17
CA ILE A 31 3.49 0.58 2.79
C ILE A 31 4.58 1.06 1.82
N PRO A 32 4.79 0.36 0.69
CA PRO A 32 5.73 0.79 -0.33
C PRO A 32 5.26 2.10 -0.98
N HIS A 33 6.00 3.17 -0.74
CA HIS A 33 5.70 4.52 -1.24
C HIS A 33 6.88 5.10 -2.01
N ALA A 34 6.59 5.95 -3.00
CA ALA A 34 7.57 6.68 -3.77
C ALA A 34 7.41 8.19 -3.48
N ARG A 35 8.48 8.83 -3.00
CA ARG A 35 8.50 10.27 -2.77
C ARG A 35 9.09 10.98 -4.00
N LEU A 36 8.24 11.65 -4.78
CA LEU A 36 8.66 12.38 -5.98
C LEU A 36 8.38 13.88 -5.82
N LYS A 37 9.44 14.70 -5.81
CA LYS A 37 9.37 16.17 -5.68
C LYS A 37 8.42 16.66 -4.56
N GLY A 38 8.47 15.99 -3.41
CA GLY A 38 7.64 16.33 -2.23
C GLY A 38 6.22 15.74 -2.22
N LYS A 39 5.82 14.99 -3.25
CA LYS A 39 4.55 14.25 -3.28
C LYS A 39 4.77 12.77 -2.99
N ILE A 40 3.80 12.17 -2.31
CA ILE A 40 3.76 10.72 -2.05
C ILE A 40 2.92 10.08 -3.16
N LEU A 41 3.55 9.18 -3.90
CA LEU A 41 2.92 8.40 -4.96
C LEU A 41 3.09 6.93 -4.65
N PHE A 42 2.10 6.14 -5.03
CA PHE A 42 2.12 4.69 -4.86
C PHE A 42 2.03 4.05 -6.21
N HIS A 43 2.83 3.02 -6.44
CA HIS A 43 2.74 2.27 -7.68
C HIS A 43 1.70 1.16 -7.49
N ARG A 44 0.63 1.16 -8.29
CA ARG A 44 -0.50 0.25 -8.12
C ARG A 44 -0.09 -1.23 -8.03
N PRO A 45 0.68 -1.80 -8.98
CA PRO A 45 1.02 -3.22 -8.90
C PRO A 45 1.98 -3.51 -7.73
N THR A 46 2.72 -2.51 -7.23
CA THR A 46 3.54 -2.66 -6.03
C THR A 46 2.69 -2.76 -4.77
N ILE A 47 1.61 -1.98 -4.67
CA ILE A 47 0.64 -2.08 -3.57
C ILE A 47 -0.12 -3.40 -3.62
N GLU A 48 -0.58 -3.81 -4.81
CA GLU A 48 -1.24 -5.12 -4.99
C GLU A 48 -0.30 -6.26 -4.59
N THR A 49 0.96 -6.24 -5.04
CA THR A 49 1.97 -7.25 -4.68
C THR A 49 2.29 -7.23 -3.17
N TRP A 50 2.40 -6.04 -2.59
CA TRP A 50 2.62 -5.88 -1.15
C TRP A 50 1.44 -6.42 -0.35
N LEU A 51 0.20 -6.16 -0.78
CA LEU A 51 -0.99 -6.67 -0.10
C LEU A 51 -1.03 -8.20 -0.14
N ILE A 52 -0.70 -8.80 -1.29
CA ILE A 52 -0.60 -10.26 -1.44
C ILE A 52 0.53 -10.83 -0.55
N SER A 53 1.69 -10.16 -0.50
CA SER A 53 2.84 -10.56 0.31
C SER A 53 2.58 -10.41 1.82
N GLY A 54 1.90 -9.33 2.21
CA GLY A 54 1.48 -9.06 3.59
C GLY A 54 0.43 -10.04 4.08
N ALA A 55 -0.52 -10.44 3.23
CA ALA A 55 -1.46 -11.53 3.53
C ALA A 55 -0.74 -12.88 3.72
N LYS A 56 0.40 -13.09 3.06
CA LYS A 56 1.22 -14.30 3.21
C LYS A 56 1.81 -14.48 4.61
N LYS A 57 1.87 -13.43 5.43
CA LYS A 57 2.29 -13.54 6.84
C LYS A 57 1.27 -14.27 7.73
N GLU A 58 0.04 -14.52 7.25
CA GLU A 58 -1.01 -15.17 8.03
C GLU A 58 -1.54 -16.50 7.43
N VAL A 59 -0.89 -17.04 6.39
CA VAL A 59 -1.30 -18.34 5.78
C VAL A 59 -0.14 -19.34 5.65
N GLU A 60 0.82 -19.32 6.58
CA GLU A 60 1.76 -20.42 6.81
C GLU A 60 1.73 -20.91 8.27
N LYS A 61 0.52 -21.00 8.83
CA LYS A 61 0.29 -21.78 10.04
C LYS A 61 -1.06 -22.48 10.04
N VAL A 62 -1.32 -23.29 9.01
CA VAL A 62 -2.23 -24.44 9.10
C VAL A 62 -1.71 -25.55 8.18
N GLU A 63 -1.14 -26.58 8.81
CA GLU A 63 -1.14 -28.05 8.53
C GLU A 63 -0.93 -28.53 7.06
N GLU A 64 -0.07 -29.51 6.76
CA GLU A 64 0.17 -30.83 7.38
C GLU A 64 1.62 -31.31 7.18
#